data_AF-A0A7S0E4J4-F1
#
_entry.id   AF-A0A7S0E4J4-F1
#
_cell.length_a   1.000
_cell.length_b   1.000
_cell.length_c   1.000
_cell.angle_alpha   90.00
_cell.angle_beta   90.00
_cell.angle_gamma   90.00
#
_symmetry.space_group_name_H-M   'P 1'
#
loop_
_entity.id
_entity.type
_entity.pdbx_description
1 polymer ?
#
loop_
_entity_poly.entity_id
_entity_poly.type
_entity_poly.pdbx_seq_one_letter_code
_entity_poly.pdbx_strand_id
1 'polypeptide(L)'
;LGFSYLSAPSDFKTTTVRAAVIQGSFVDPSFVGAVPRTNFDTFFSACQTAVQVISGDSWSPIFILSASNVGPAIVIFFLGLIFVGNWILWNFFLATMVVSFRKETLKAEAMQARRKVLNATGGVMLSEKKQLNEWEILTDHEKFRK
;
A
#
# COMPACT_ATOMS: atom_id res chain seq x y z
N LEU A 1 30.51 35.89 -6.77
CA LEU A 1 29.96 37.16 -7.30
C LEU A 1 28.44 36.96 -7.37
N GLY A 2 27.59 37.52 -6.51
CA GLY A 2 27.78 38.59 -5.54
C GLY A 2 26.95 38.37 -4.28
N PHE A 3 27.53 38.81 -3.16
CA PHE A 3 26.82 39.01 -1.91
C PHE A 3 26.12 40.37 -1.99
N SER A 4 24.80 40.39 -2.10
CA SER A 4 24.02 41.61 -1.92
C SER A 4 23.72 41.79 -0.44
N TYR A 5 24.38 42.80 0.12
CA TYR A 5 24.33 43.25 1.49
C TYR A 5 22.91 43.68 1.89
N LEU A 6 22.42 43.03 2.94
CA LEU A 6 21.89 43.63 4.16
C LEU A 6 21.60 45.14 4.09
N SER A 7 20.36 45.50 3.78
CA SER A 7 19.72 46.63 4.46
C SER A 7 18.79 46.01 5.49
N ALA A 8 19.22 46.06 6.75
CA ALA A 8 18.47 45.52 7.87
C ALA A 8 17.17 46.33 8.05
N PRO A 9 15.98 45.71 7.93
CA PRO A 9 14.77 46.34 8.45
C PRO A 9 14.86 46.31 9.99
N SER A 10 14.48 47.41 10.63
CA SER A 10 14.51 47.63 12.09
C SER A 10 13.63 46.67 12.91
N ASP A 11 12.92 45.74 12.26
CA ASP A 11 11.99 44.83 12.89
C ASP A 11 12.48 43.38 12.77
N PHE A 12 12.85 42.81 13.91
CA PHE A 12 13.24 41.41 14.08
C PHE A 12 12.22 40.42 13.49
N LYS A 13 10.95 40.81 13.42
CA LYS A 13 9.86 40.02 12.83
C LYS A 13 9.89 39.96 11.29
N THR A 14 10.37 41.01 10.62
CA THR A 14 10.39 41.09 9.15
C THR A 14 11.54 40.29 8.55
N THR A 15 12.66 40.19 9.27
CA THR A 15 13.84 39.40 8.87
C THR A 15 13.58 37.90 8.96
N THR A 16 12.85 37.44 9.97
CA THR A 16 12.46 36.03 10.11
C THR A 16 11.44 35.59 9.06
N VAL A 17 10.46 36.45 8.76
CA VAL A 17 9.45 36.17 7.70
C VAL A 17 10.09 36.12 6.31
N ARG A 18 10.99 37.05 5.97
CA ARG A 18 11.68 37.05 4.67
C ARG A 18 12.66 35.89 4.50
N ALA A 19 13.34 35.45 5.56
CA ALA A 19 14.18 34.25 5.51
C ALA A 19 13.36 32.97 5.29
N ALA A 20 12.18 32.86 5.92
CA ALA A 20 11.29 31.70 5.76
C ALA A 20 10.71 31.56 4.34
N VAL A 21 10.36 32.69 3.69
CA VAL A 21 9.82 32.70 2.31
C VAL A 21 10.84 32.20 1.27
N ILE A 22 12.13 32.48 1.48
CA ILE A 22 13.20 32.07 0.53
C ILE A 22 13.56 30.58 0.68
N GLN A 23 13.24 29.94 1.81
CA GLN A 23 13.55 28.54 2.08
C GLN A 23 12.39 27.55 1.84
N GLY A 24 11.23 28.02 1.34
CA GLY A 24 10.05 27.17 1.14
C GLY A 24 9.49 26.60 2.45
N SER A 25 9.88 27.16 3.61
CA SER A 25 9.47 26.69 4.91
C SER A 25 8.09 27.25 5.23
N PHE A 26 7.12 26.35 5.18
CA PHE A 26 5.76 26.47 5.70
C PHE A 26 5.70 27.42 6.90
N VAL A 27 5.09 28.60 6.72
CA VAL A 27 4.65 29.43 7.83
C VAL A 27 3.58 28.61 8.54
N ASP A 28 3.82 28.25 9.80
CA ASP A 28 2.86 27.50 10.61
C ASP A 28 1.50 28.24 10.63
N PRO A 29 0.39 27.59 10.20
CA PRO A 29 -0.94 28.18 10.22
C PRO A 29 -1.46 28.46 11.64
N SER A 30 -0.69 28.12 12.68
CA SER A 30 -0.91 28.49 14.08
C SER A 30 -1.06 30.00 14.30
N PHE A 31 -0.55 30.84 13.38
CA PHE A 31 -0.76 32.30 13.41
C PHE A 31 -2.16 32.74 12.94
N VAL A 32 -2.99 31.82 12.42
CA VAL A 32 -4.34 32.11 11.88
C VAL A 32 -5.41 31.31 12.63
N GLY A 33 -5.30 31.12 13.96
CA GLY A 33 -6.40 30.54 14.77
C GLY A 33 -6.99 29.21 14.27
N ALA A 34 -6.31 28.52 13.36
CA ALA A 34 -6.79 27.34 12.67
C ALA A 34 -6.08 26.15 13.28
N VAL A 35 -6.88 25.19 13.75
CA VAL A 35 -6.42 23.88 14.22
C VAL A 35 -5.51 23.30 13.13
N PRO A 36 -4.23 22.97 13.42
CA PRO A 36 -3.34 22.36 12.44
C PRO A 36 -3.98 21.15 11.72
N ARG A 37 -3.52 20.76 10.54
CA ARG A 37 -4.03 19.52 9.93
C ARG A 37 -3.54 18.26 10.67
N THR A 38 -2.56 18.41 11.54
CA THR A 38 -1.86 17.36 12.27
C THR A 38 -2.00 17.60 13.77
N ASN A 39 -3.11 17.16 14.36
CA ASN A 39 -3.36 17.25 15.79
C ASN A 39 -3.76 15.91 16.39
N PHE A 40 -3.57 15.81 17.71
CA PHE A 40 -3.97 14.65 18.52
C PHE A 40 -5.31 14.86 19.26
N ASP A 41 -6.08 15.89 18.91
CA ASP A 41 -7.29 16.30 19.65
C ASP A 41 -8.49 15.37 19.43
N THR A 42 -8.60 14.76 18.25
CA THR A 42 -9.67 13.83 17.90
C THR A 42 -9.09 12.50 17.44
N PHE A 43 -9.80 11.40 17.69
CA PHE A 43 -9.34 10.06 17.35
C PHE A 43 -8.92 9.92 15.87
N PHE A 44 -9.76 10.41 14.95
CA PHE A 44 -9.46 10.32 13.52
C PHE A 44 -8.25 11.17 13.10
N SER A 45 -8.14 12.40 13.63
CA SER A 45 -6.99 13.27 13.40
C SER A 45 -5.70 12.68 13.98
N ALA A 46 -5.77 12.06 15.16
CA ALA A 46 -4.65 11.36 15.78
C ALA A 46 -4.21 10.16 14.95
N CYS A 47 -5.14 9.35 14.43
CA CYS A 47 -4.82 8.24 13.54
C CYS A 47 -4.14 8.72 12.24
N GLN A 48 -4.65 9.78 11.61
CA GLN A 48 -4.04 10.35 10.41
C GLN A 48 -2.61 10.84 10.69
N THR A 49 -2.42 11.56 11.81
CA THR A 49 -1.13 12.07 12.24
C THR A 49 -0.15 10.93 12.56
N ALA A 50 -0.61 9.85 13.19
CA ALA A 50 0.19 8.67 13.45
C ALA A 50 0.65 7.99 12.14
N VAL A 51 -0.23 7.87 11.14
CA VAL A 51 0.14 7.32 9.82
C VAL A 51 1.20 8.20 9.13
N GLN A 52 1.08 9.52 9.21
CA GLN A 52 2.07 10.45 8.65
C GLN A 52 3.45 10.29 9.32
N VAL A 53 3.47 10.22 10.65
CA VAL A 53 4.71 10.00 11.42
C VAL A 53 5.35 8.65 11.09
N ILE A 54 4.57 7.57 10.98
CA ILE A 54 5.08 6.24 10.61
C ILE A 54 5.62 6.23 9.18
N SER A 55 4.99 6.96 8.26
CA SER A 55 5.40 7.05 6.86
C SER A 55 6.68 7.89 6.65
N GLY A 56 7.12 8.61 7.67
CA GLY A 56 8.27 9.52 7.58
C GLY A 56 7.98 10.79 6.79
N ASP A 57 6.69 11.12 6.57
CA ASP A 57 6.28 12.37 5.94
C ASP A 57 5.99 13.42 7.00
N SER A 58 6.60 14.60 6.84
CA SER A 58 6.27 15.80 7.62
C SER A 58 6.27 15.61 9.14
N TRP A 59 7.09 14.67 9.65
CA TRP A 59 7.15 14.29 11.08
C TRP A 59 7.96 15.26 11.94
N SER A 60 8.95 15.94 11.36
CA SER A 60 9.85 16.84 12.09
C SER A 60 9.10 18.03 12.73
N PRO A 61 8.23 18.78 12.02
CA PRO A 61 7.43 19.84 12.63
C PRO A 61 6.49 19.32 13.74
N ILE A 62 5.86 18.15 13.53
CA ILE A 62 4.95 17.53 14.50
C ILE A 62 5.70 17.18 15.79
N PHE A 63 6.90 16.61 15.65
CA PHE A 63 7.76 16.28 16.78
C PHE A 63 8.20 17.54 17.54
N ILE A 64 8.67 18.57 16.84
CA ILE A 64 9.12 19.83 17.45
C ILE A 64 7.98 20.51 18.22
N LEU A 65 6.78 20.58 17.62
CA LEU A 65 5.59 21.14 18.27
C LEU A 65 5.17 20.31 19.48
N SER A 66 5.27 18.98 19.41
CA SER A 66 4.92 18.12 20.54
C SER A 66 5.94 18.24 21.69
N ALA A 67 7.22 18.38 21.36
CA ALA A 67 8.30 18.53 22.32
C ALA A 67 8.27 19.90 23.03
N SER A 68 7.84 20.97 22.34
CA SER A 68 7.68 22.28 22.97
C SER A 68 6.49 22.33 23.95
N ASN A 69 5.43 21.56 23.70
CA ASN A 69 4.22 21.53 24.54
C ASN A 69 4.32 20.56 25.73
N VAL A 70 4.91 19.37 25.53
CA VAL A 70 4.93 18.28 26.54
C VAL A 70 6.31 18.09 27.18
N GLY A 71 7.38 18.61 26.54
CA GLY A 71 8.76 18.45 26.98
C GLY A 71 9.50 17.28 26.32
N PRO A 72 10.80 17.10 26.66
CA PRO A 72 11.70 16.20 25.94
C PRO A 72 11.35 14.70 26.07
N ALA A 73 10.56 14.32 27.07
CA ALA A 73 10.15 12.92 27.29
C ALA A 73 9.27 12.36 26.15
N ILE A 74 8.68 13.22 25.32
CA ILE A 74 7.84 12.82 24.18
C ILE A 74 8.61 12.05 23.09
N VAL A 75 9.95 12.18 23.06
CA VAL A 75 10.83 11.45 22.13
C VAL A 75 10.60 9.94 22.23
N ILE A 76 10.44 9.41 23.45
CA ILE A 76 10.25 7.98 23.67
C ILE A 76 8.92 7.49 23.06
N PHE A 77 7.87 8.32 23.14
CA PHE A 77 6.60 8.04 22.51
C PHE A 77 6.72 7.99 20.97
N PHE A 78 7.37 8.99 20.36
CA PHE A 78 7.56 9.02 18.90
C PHE A 78 8.44 7.86 18.41
N LEU A 79 9.50 7.52 19.14
CA LEU A 79 10.33 6.36 18.83
C LEU A 79 9.53 5.07 18.90
N GLY A 80 8.77 4.85 19.98
CA GLY A 80 7.90 3.69 20.12
C GLY A 80 6.85 3.61 19.01
N LEU A 81 6.24 4.74 18.67
CA LEU A 81 5.25 4.84 17.59
C LEU A 81 5.84 4.46 16.23
N ILE A 82 7.02 4.97 15.89
CA ILE A 82 7.71 4.65 14.63
C ILE A 82 8.14 3.17 14.62
N PHE A 83 8.75 2.67 15.70
CA PHE A 83 9.21 1.28 15.76
C PHE A 83 8.05 0.29 15.65
N VAL A 84 7.03 0.43 16.50
CA VAL A 84 5.87 -0.47 16.53
C VAL A 84 5.05 -0.31 15.27
N GLY A 85 4.81 0.92 14.83
CA GLY A 85 4.06 1.20 13.60
C GLY A 85 4.71 0.59 12.38
N ASN A 86 6.02 0.76 12.22
CA ASN A 86 6.76 0.19 11.10
C ASN A 86 6.80 -1.35 11.17
N TRP A 87 6.97 -1.94 12.36
CA TRP A 87 6.90 -3.39 12.53
C TRP A 87 5.54 -3.96 12.10
N ILE A 88 4.44 -3.31 12.47
CA ILE A 88 3.10 -3.72 12.04
C ILE A 88 2.95 -3.62 10.52
N LEU A 89 3.38 -2.50 9.92
CA LEU A 89 3.31 -2.31 8.46
C LEU A 89 4.13 -3.35 7.70
N TRP A 90 5.33 -3.67 8.15
CA TRP A 90 6.15 -4.72 7.54
C TRP A 90 5.50 -6.09 7.63
N ASN A 91 4.95 -6.46 8.80
CA ASN A 91 4.23 -7.73 8.95
C ASN A 91 3.00 -7.78 8.05
N PHE A 92 2.28 -6.67 7.90
CA PHE A 92 1.14 -6.57 7.00
C PHE A 92 1.55 -6.68 5.53
N PHE A 93 2.65 -6.03 5.13
CA PHE A 93 3.22 -6.12 3.80
C PHE A 93 3.61 -7.57 3.45
N LEU A 94 4.38 -8.22 4.34
CA LEU A 94 4.80 -9.61 4.17
C LEU A 94 3.61 -10.57 4.11
N ALA A 95 2.64 -10.42 5.01
CA ALA A 95 1.43 -11.24 5.02
C ALA A 95 0.66 -11.11 3.70
N THR A 96 0.46 -9.89 3.22
CA THR A 96 -0.25 -9.63 1.96
C THR A 96 0.52 -10.21 0.77
N MET A 97 1.85 -10.06 0.74
CA MET A 97 2.69 -10.61 -0.32
C MET A 97 2.61 -12.15 -0.36
N VAL A 98 2.74 -12.80 0.79
CA VAL A 98 2.62 -14.27 0.90
C VAL A 98 1.23 -14.75 0.46
N VAL A 99 0.18 -14.02 0.82
CA VAL A 99 -1.18 -14.32 0.37
C VAL A 99 -1.30 -14.23 -1.15
N SER A 100 -0.66 -13.26 -1.81
CA SER A 100 -0.66 -13.16 -3.28
C SER A 100 0.02 -14.35 -3.93
N PHE A 101 1.23 -14.71 -3.48
CA PHE A 101 1.97 -15.85 -4.03
C PHE A 101 1.25 -17.18 -3.80
N ARG A 102 0.60 -17.36 -2.63
CA ARG A 102 -0.25 -18.53 -2.37
C ARG A 102 -1.49 -18.56 -3.28
N LYS A 103 -2.11 -17.42 -3.55
CA LYS A 103 -3.25 -17.35 -4.48
C LYS A 103 -2.84 -17.75 -5.91
N GLU A 104 -1.68 -17.33 -6.38
CA GLU A 104 -1.17 -17.68 -7.71
C GLU A 104 -0.86 -19.17 -7.84
N THR A 105 -0.16 -19.73 -6.86
CA THR A 105 0.16 -21.17 -6.81
C THR A 105 -1.08 -22.05 -6.75
N LEU A 106 -2.05 -21.74 -5.87
CA LEU A 106 -3.32 -22.47 -5.78
C LEU A 106 -4.13 -22.40 -7.09
N LYS A 107 -4.14 -21.25 -7.76
CA LYS A 107 -4.80 -21.11 -9.07
C LYS A 107 -4.15 -21.98 -10.15
N ALA A 108 -2.83 -22.05 -10.16
CA ALA A 108 -2.08 -22.89 -11.10
C ALA A 108 -2.41 -24.39 -10.89
N GLU A 109 -2.41 -24.85 -9.64
CA GLU A 109 -2.75 -26.23 -9.30
C GLU A 109 -4.21 -26.57 -9.66
N ALA A 110 -5.15 -25.68 -9.33
CA ALA A 110 -6.57 -25.88 -9.67
C ALA A 110 -6.79 -25.93 -11.19
N MET A 111 -6.08 -25.11 -11.97
CA MET A 111 -6.15 -25.12 -13.42
C MET A 111 -5.58 -26.43 -14.00
N GLN A 112 -4.47 -26.91 -13.45
CA GLN A 112 -3.88 -28.20 -13.86
C GLN A 112 -4.81 -29.37 -13.53
N ALA A 113 -5.40 -29.40 -12.33
CA ALA A 113 -6.37 -30.41 -11.95
C ALA A 113 -7.58 -30.41 -12.90
N ARG A 114 -8.13 -29.22 -13.20
CA ARG A 114 -9.23 -29.06 -14.17
C ARG A 114 -8.83 -29.50 -15.58
N ARG A 115 -7.59 -29.23 -16.00
CA ARG A 115 -7.08 -29.66 -17.32
C ARG A 115 -6.96 -31.17 -17.41
N LYS A 116 -6.50 -31.85 -16.34
CA LYS A 116 -6.45 -33.32 -16.28
C LYS A 116 -7.84 -33.93 -16.43
N VAL A 117 -8.84 -33.40 -15.72
CA VAL A 117 -10.23 -33.84 -15.85
C VAL A 117 -10.75 -33.61 -17.27
N LEU A 118 -10.55 -32.42 -17.83
CA LEU A 118 -11.00 -32.13 -19.20
C LEU A 118 -10.35 -33.05 -20.24
N ASN A 119 -9.05 -33.30 -20.11
CA ASN A 119 -8.33 -34.20 -21.01
C ASN A 119 -8.81 -35.65 -20.86
N ALA A 120 -9.07 -36.12 -19.63
CA ALA A 120 -9.61 -37.44 -19.37
C ALA A 120 -11.04 -37.59 -19.93
N THR A 121 -11.92 -36.63 -19.65
CA THR A 121 -13.29 -36.61 -20.18
C THR A 121 -13.29 -36.52 -21.71
N GLY A 122 -12.46 -35.67 -22.30
CA GLY A 122 -12.30 -35.59 -23.75
C GLY A 122 -11.81 -36.90 -24.37
N GLY A 123 -10.86 -37.57 -23.73
CA GLY A 123 -10.38 -38.89 -24.13
C GLY A 123 -11.47 -39.97 -24.10
N VAL A 124 -12.29 -39.98 -23.04
CA VAL A 124 -13.45 -40.90 -22.93
C VAL A 124 -14.45 -40.64 -24.05
N MET A 125 -14.84 -39.39 -24.29
CA MET A 125 -15.80 -39.03 -25.35
C MET A 125 -15.29 -39.38 -26.75
N LEU A 126 -13.99 -39.21 -27.00
CA LEU A 126 -13.36 -39.60 -28.27
C LEU A 126 -13.34 -41.12 -28.45
N SER A 127 -13.06 -41.87 -27.38
CA SER A 127 -13.10 -43.33 -27.42
C SER A 127 -14.52 -43.84 -27.71
N GLU A 128 -15.54 -43.25 -27.10
CA GLU A 128 -16.94 -43.59 -27.32
C GLU A 128 -17.36 -43.28 -28.75
N LYS A 129 -17.05 -42.07 -29.27
CA LYS A 129 -17.34 -41.72 -30.67
C LYS A 129 -16.65 -42.64 -31.67
N LYS A 130 -15.41 -43.05 -31.41
CA LYS A 130 -14.69 -43.99 -32.27
C LYS A 130 -15.40 -45.36 -32.29
N GLN A 131 -15.78 -45.86 -31.12
CA GLN A 131 -16.55 -47.10 -31.02
C GLN A 131 -17.88 -46.96 -31.77
N LEU A 132 -18.64 -45.90 -31.56
CA LEU A 132 -19.92 -45.65 -32.23
C LEU A 132 -19.78 -45.61 -33.76
N ASN A 133 -18.75 -44.92 -34.28
CA ASN A 133 -18.46 -44.93 -35.72
C ASN A 133 -18.12 -46.33 -36.24
N GLU A 134 -17.35 -47.13 -35.48
CA GLU A 134 -17.02 -48.50 -35.87
C GLU A 134 -18.27 -49.39 -35.89
N TRP A 135 -19.15 -49.27 -34.88
CA TRP A 135 -20.43 -49.99 -34.84
C TRP A 135 -21.32 -49.64 -36.02
N GLU A 136 -21.46 -48.36 -36.36
CA GLU A 136 -22.28 -47.89 -37.47
C GLU A 136 -21.86 -48.53 -38.80
N ILE A 137 -20.55 -48.57 -39.07
CA ILE A 137 -19.97 -49.22 -40.26
C ILE A 137 -20.27 -50.72 -40.28
N LEU A 138 -20.14 -51.41 -39.15
CA LEU A 138 -20.39 -52.85 -39.07
C LEU A 138 -21.86 -53.21 -39.28
N THR A 139 -22.78 -52.43 -38.71
CA THR A 139 -24.21 -52.60 -38.94
C THR A 139 -24.61 -52.33 -40.38
N ASP A 140 -23.97 -51.34 -41.03
CA ASP A 140 -24.23 -51.03 -42.43
C ASP A 140 -23.77 -52.19 -43.34
N HIS A 141 -22.56 -52.72 -43.10
CA HIS A 141 -22.04 -53.90 -43.81
C HIS A 141 -22.84 -55.19 -43.57
N GLU A 142 -23.46 -55.38 -42.40
CA GLU A 142 -24.38 -56.50 -42.18
C GLU A 142 -25.67 -56.34 -42.99
N LYS A 143 -26.18 -55.12 -43.09
CA LYS A 143 -27.38 -54.79 -43.85
C LYS A 143 -27.22 -55.03 -45.36
N PHE A 144 -26.02 -54.88 -45.91
CA PHE A 144 -25.72 -55.20 -47.31
C PHE A 144 -25.53 -56.71 -47.59
N ARG A 145 -25.36 -57.54 -46.56
CA ARG A 145 -25.15 -59.00 -46.71
C ARG A 145 -26.44 -59.83 -46.66
N LYS A 146 -27.58 -59.22 -46.32
CA LYS A 146 -28.91 -59.82 -46.33
C LYS A 146 -29.72 -59.23 -47.48
#